data_AF-A0A938M8B1-F1
#
_entry.id   AF-A0A938M8B1-F1
#
_cell.length_a   1.000
_cell.length_b   1.000
_cell.length_c   1.000
_cell.angle_alpha   90.00
_cell.angle_beta   90.00
_cell.angle_gamma   90.00
#
_symmetry.space_group_name_H-M   'P 1'
#
loop_
_entity.id
_entity.type
_entity.pdbx_description
1 polymer ?
#
loop_
_entity_poly.entity_id
_entity_poly.type
_entity_poly.pdbx_seq_one_letter_code
_entity_poly.pdbx_strand_id
1 'polypeptide(L)' 'MEHRHLRPGQLTLAAIDDVIARGKRRDWAELRRAALGDRAVLEKVLRVCRAHVADPYAQRYHFWKHYAEQHLA' A
#
# COMPACT_ATOMS: atom_id res chain seq x y z
N MET A 1 18.22 -3.29 -12.16
CA MET A 1 17.15 -2.83 -11.25
C MET A 1 16.38 -4.06 -10.82
N GLU A 2 16.73 -4.62 -9.65
CA GLU A 2 16.13 -5.87 -9.19
C GLU A 2 14.64 -5.70 -8.94
N HIS A 3 13.84 -6.49 -9.65
CA HIS A 3 12.44 -6.74 -9.30
C HIS A 3 12.43 -7.46 -7.97
N ARG A 4 12.39 -6.69 -6.88
CA ARG A 4 12.40 -7.20 -5.52
C ARG A 4 11.05 -7.88 -5.28
N HIS A 5 11.01 -9.18 -5.57
CA HIS A 5 9.92 -10.05 -5.20
C HIS A 5 9.54 -9.76 -3.75
N LEU A 6 8.25 -9.51 -3.55
CA LEU A 6 7.61 -9.31 -2.26
C LEU A 6 7.90 -10.53 -1.38
N ARG A 7 8.99 -10.49 -0.61
CA ARG A 7 9.30 -11.53 0.37
C ARG A 7 8.26 -11.40 1.49
N PRO A 8 7.53 -12.48 1.82
CA PRO A 8 6.62 -12.47 2.96
C PRO A 8 7.46 -12.33 4.23
N GLY A 9 7.51 -11.12 4.80
CA GLY A 9 8.29 -10.83 5.99
C GLY A 9 8.56 -9.35 6.22
N GLN A 10 8.79 -8.54 5.18
CA GLN A 10 9.00 -7.09 5.34
C GLN A 10 8.52 -6.30 4.12
N LEU A 11 7.21 -6.09 4.03
CA LEU A 11 6.68 -4.93 3.29
C LEU A 11 7.20 -3.67 3.99
N THR A 12 8.24 -3.06 3.43
CA THR A 12 8.75 -1.76 3.85
C THR A 12 7.84 -0.66 3.33
N LEU A 13 7.90 0.54 3.94
CA LEU A 13 7.12 1.68 3.47
C LEU A 13 7.43 2.02 2.00
N ALA A 14 8.70 1.97 1.60
CA ALA A 14 9.12 2.24 0.22
C ALA A 14 8.58 1.19 -0.78
N ALA A 15 8.51 -0.09 -0.38
CA ALA A 15 7.93 -1.12 -1.24
C ALA A 15 6.42 -0.94 -1.42
N ILE A 16 5.71 -0.56 -0.35
CA ILE A 16 4.27 -0.26 -0.42
C ILE A 16 4.03 0.97 -1.32
N ASP A 17 4.81 2.03 -1.12
CA ASP A 17 4.75 3.24 -1.93
C ASP A 17 4.95 2.94 -3.42
N ASP A 18 5.99 2.20 -3.76
CA ASP A 18 6.30 1.78 -5.12
C ASP A 18 5.19 0.91 -5.76
N VAL A 19 4.57 0.00 -4.99
CA VAL A 19 3.42 -0.80 -5.47
C VAL A 19 2.20 0.09 -5.78
N ILE A 20 1.89 1.04 -4.89
CA ILE A 20 0.78 1.97 -5.08
C ILE A 20 1.05 2.87 -6.29
N ALA A 21 2.27 3.42 -6.38
CA ALA A 21 2.73 4.27 -7.47
C ALA A 21 2.69 3.55 -8.81
N ARG A 22 3.15 2.30 -8.91
CA ARG A 22 3.17 1.55 -10.19
C ARG A 22 1.79 1.16 -10.71
N GLY A 23 0.79 1.00 -9.84
CA GLY A 23 -0.58 0.72 -10.25
C GLY A 23 -0.80 -0.64 -10.94
N LYS A 24 0.14 -1.59 -10.82
CA LYS A 24 0.02 -2.90 -11.47
C LYS A 24 -1.01 -3.76 -10.76
N ARG A 25 -1.96 -4.32 -11.53
CA ARG A 25 -3.07 -5.13 -10.99
C ARG A 25 -2.59 -6.31 -10.11
N ARG A 26 -1.51 -6.98 -10.51
CA ARG A 26 -0.93 -8.10 -9.75
C ARG A 26 -0.35 -7.61 -8.42
N ASP A 27 0.47 -6.57 -8.45
CA ASP A 27 1.09 -6.01 -7.24
C ASP A 27 0.02 -5.51 -6.26
N TRP A 28 -1.07 -4.91 -6.76
CA TRP A 28 -2.20 -4.51 -5.93
C TRP A 28 -2.95 -5.69 -5.32
N ALA A 29 -3.12 -6.80 -6.05
CA ALA A 29 -3.73 -8.01 -5.51
C ALA A 29 -2.87 -8.64 -4.41
N GLU A 30 -1.54 -8.61 -4.56
CA GLU A 30 -0.59 -9.09 -3.56
C GLU A 30 -0.57 -8.17 -2.32
N LEU A 31 -0.55 -6.85 -2.50
CA LEU A 31 -0.66 -5.88 -1.40
C LEU A 31 -1.98 -6.03 -0.65
N ARG A 32 -3.10 -6.22 -1.36
CA ARG A 32 -4.42 -6.45 -0.75
C ARG A 32 -4.42 -7.73 0.09
N ARG A 33 -3.86 -8.82 -0.43
CA ARG A 33 -3.75 -10.09 0.31
C ARG A 33 -2.95 -9.92 1.59
N ALA A 34 -1.80 -9.23 1.51
CA ALA A 34 -0.97 -8.96 2.68
C ALA A 34 -1.70 -8.06 3.70
N ALA A 35 -2.36 -7.00 3.24
CA ALA A 35 -3.10 -6.07 4.11
C ALA A 35 -4.25 -6.77 4.85
N LEU A 36 -4.97 -7.68 4.21
CA LEU A 36 -6.04 -8.44 4.88
C LEU A 36 -5.53 -9.50 5.87
N GLY A 37 -4.29 -9.98 5.69
CA GLY A 37 -3.68 -10.99 6.55
C GLY A 37 -2.89 -10.41 7.74
N ASP A 38 -2.54 -9.13 7.71
CA ASP A 38 -1.71 -8.49 8.72
C ASP A 38 -2.11 -7.02 8.94
N ARG A 39 -2.62 -6.73 10.14
CA ARG A 39 -3.00 -5.38 10.56
C ARG A 39 -1.82 -4.40 10.48
N ALA A 40 -0.59 -4.84 10.75
CA ALA A 40 0.59 -3.97 10.66
C ALA A 40 0.88 -3.54 9.22
N VAL A 41 0.48 -4.34 8.22
CA VAL A 41 0.55 -3.94 6.80
C VAL A 41 -0.47 -2.84 6.50
N LEU A 42 -1.70 -2.93 7.02
CA LEU A 42 -2.70 -1.86 6.88
C LEU A 42 -2.22 -0.53 7.49
N GLU A 43 -1.61 -0.57 8.66
CA GLU A 43 -1.04 0.63 9.31
C GLU A 43 0.07 1.27 8.48
N LYS A 44 0.94 0.45 7.88
CA LYS A 44 1.98 0.92 6.95
C LYS A 44 1.40 1.52 5.67
N VAL A 45 0.38 0.90 5.09
CA VAL A 45 -0.35 1.45 3.93
C VAL A 45 -0.93 2.81 4.27
N LEU A 46 -1.60 2.93 5.42
CA LEU A 46 -2.16 4.20 5.87
C LEU A 46 -1.06 5.25 6.07
N ARG A 47 0.07 4.89 6.67
CA ARG A 47 1.22 5.79 6.85
C ARG A 47 1.78 6.29 5.52
N VAL A 48 1.94 5.42 4.53
CA VAL A 48 2.38 5.82 3.18
C VAL A 48 1.37 6.78 2.57
N CYS A 49 0.09 6.41 2.54
CA CYS A 49 -0.91 7.23 1.86
C CYS A 49 -1.12 8.61 2.51
N ARG A 50 -0.92 8.73 3.84
CA ARG A 50 -0.96 10.03 4.55
C ARG A 50 0.05 11.04 4.02
N ALA A 51 1.18 10.61 3.47
CA ALA A 51 2.16 11.52 2.88
C ALA A 51 1.68 12.17 1.56
N HIS A 52 0.66 11.60 0.91
CA HIS A 52 0.17 12.04 -0.40
C HIS A 52 -1.19 12.72 -0.35
N VAL A 53 -1.78 12.92 0.84
CA VAL A 53 -3.15 13.47 0.97
C VAL A 53 -3.30 14.90 0.46
N ALA A 54 -2.20 15.66 0.45
CA ALA A 54 -2.20 17.04 -0.04
C ALA A 54 -2.29 17.13 -1.57
N ASP A 55 -1.98 16.05 -2.29
CA ASP A 55 -2.09 16.01 -3.75
C ASP A 55 -3.48 15.48 -4.15
N PRO A 56 -4.40 16.32 -4.66
CA PRO A 56 -5.73 15.87 -5.07
C PRO A 56 -5.69 14.89 -6.25
N TYR A 57 -4.59 14.86 -7.03
CA TYR A 57 -4.43 13.98 -8.19
C TYR A 57 -3.81 12.62 -7.85
N ALA A 58 -3.36 12.42 -6.60
CA ALA A 58 -2.84 11.16 -6.08
C ALA A 58 -3.93 10.09 -5.82
N GLN A 59 -4.85 9.90 -6.78
CA GLN A 59 -6.06 9.07 -6.65
C GLN A 59 -5.78 7.65 -6.12
N ARG A 60 -4.65 7.04 -6.49
CA ARG A 60 -4.26 5.70 -6.04
C ARG A 60 -4.01 5.69 -4.53
N TYR A 61 -3.36 6.72 -4.00
CA TYR A 61 -3.09 6.86 -2.57
C TYR A 61 -4.36 7.20 -1.79
N HIS A 62 -5.26 8.00 -2.35
CA HIS A 62 -6.58 8.25 -1.75
C HIS A 62 -7.39 6.96 -1.63
N PHE A 63 -7.42 6.15 -2.69
CA PHE A 63 -8.06 4.84 -2.67
C PHE A 63 -7.50 3.94 -1.56
N TRP A 64 -6.17 3.76 -1.52
CA TRP A 64 -5.53 2.90 -0.53
C TRP A 64 -5.62 3.44 0.90
N LYS A 65 -5.63 4.77 1.09
CA LYS A 65 -5.92 5.40 2.38
C LYS A 65 -7.29 5.00 2.88
N HIS A 66 -8.33 5.23 2.08
CA HIS A 66 -9.71 4.89 2.46
C HIS A 66 -9.87 3.39 2.71
N TYR A 67 -9.28 2.56 1.85
CA TYR A 67 -9.26 1.12 2.05
C TYR A 67 -8.65 0.74 3.41
N ALA A 68 -7.50 1.31 3.75
CA ALA A 68 -6.84 1.02 5.02
C ALA A 68 -7.64 1.52 6.22
N GLU A 69 -8.21 2.73 6.15
CA GLU A 69 -9.06 3.30 7.20
C GLU A 69 -10.28 2.41 7.48
N GLN A 70 -10.94 1.91 6.43
CA GLN A 70 -12.11 1.04 6.57
C GLN A 70 -11.81 -0.31 7.23
N HIS A 71 -10.60 -0.85 7.07
CA HIS A 71 -10.21 -2.14 7.65
C HIS A 71 -9.50 -2.00 9.01
N LEU A 72 -9.14 -0.78 9.42
CA LEU A 72 -8.50 -0.50 10.71
C LEU A 72 -9.51 -0.08 11.79
N ALA A 73 -10.68 0.40 11.38
CA ALA A 73 -11.84 0.71 12.22
C ALA A 73 -12.45 -0.57 12.81
#